data_AF-A0A7V8BKT6-F1
#
_entry.id   AF-A0A7V8BKT6-F1
#
_cell.length_a   1.000
_cell.length_b   1.000
_cell.length_c   1.000
_cell.angle_alpha   90.00
_cell.angle_beta   90.00
_cell.angle_gamma   90.00
#
_symmetry.space_group_name_H-M   'P 1'
#
loop_
_entity.id
_entity.type
_entity.pdbx_description
1 polymer ?
#
loop_
_entity_poly.entity_id
_entity_poly.type
_entity_poly.pdbx_seq_one_letter_code
_entity_poly.pdbx_strand_id
1 'polypeptide(L)'
;DYLIKGVAGAVLWKLLRDHAQHGRTEFSNRELRLAPDIRLPEVGDNLEARLVLLTRRLIDRQACVRLERTGRGRFRLCVARPLELHNVPR
;
A
#
# COMPACT_ATOMS: atom_id res chain seq x y z
N ASP A 1 -2.62 7.35 -17.53
CA ASP A 1 -2.72 5.92 -17.19
C ASP A 1 -2.40 5.75 -15.70
N TYR A 2 -3.20 4.99 -14.94
CA TYR A 2 -3.09 4.90 -13.47
C TYR A 2 -2.47 3.57 -13.04
N LEU A 3 -1.55 3.60 -12.06
CA LEU A 3 -0.92 2.42 -11.48
C LEU A 3 -1.92 1.46 -10.83
N ILE A 4 -2.80 2.01 -9.97
CA ILE A 4 -3.83 1.26 -9.25
C ILE A 4 -4.93 2.22 -8.76
N LYS A 5 -6.14 1.72 -8.49
CA LYS A 5 -7.29 2.51 -8.03
C LYS A 5 -8.07 1.81 -6.91
N GLY A 6 -8.99 2.55 -6.28
CA GLY A 6 -9.86 2.04 -5.22
C GLY A 6 -9.08 1.75 -3.93
N VAL A 7 -9.57 0.79 -3.13
CA VAL A 7 -8.99 0.48 -1.81
C VAL A 7 -7.52 0.05 -1.88
N ALA A 8 -7.10 -0.68 -2.92
CA ALA A 8 -5.69 -1.04 -3.09
C ALA A 8 -4.79 0.19 -3.33
N GLY A 9 -5.33 1.23 -3.98
CA GLY A 9 -4.68 2.53 -4.08
C GLY A 9 -4.65 3.28 -2.75
N ALA A 10 -5.72 3.19 -1.95
CA ALA A 10 -5.74 3.77 -0.60
C ALA A 10 -4.71 3.10 0.33
N VAL A 11 -4.57 1.77 0.26
CA VAL A 11 -3.49 1.03 0.94
C VAL A 11 -2.13 1.58 0.51
N LEU A 12 -1.84 1.62 -0.80
CA LEU A 12 -0.57 2.13 -1.29
C LEU A 12 -0.30 3.56 -0.79
N TRP A 13 -1.28 4.45 -0.89
CA TRP A 13 -1.15 5.84 -0.46
C TRP A 13 -0.86 5.98 1.03
N LYS A 14 -1.51 5.17 1.88
CA LYS A 14 -1.18 5.11 3.31
C LYS A 14 0.27 4.72 3.54
N LEU A 15 0.70 3.61 2.94
CA LEU A 15 2.06 3.08 3.11
C LEU A 15 3.11 4.13 2.71
N LEU A 16 2.90 4.78 1.56
CA LEU A 16 3.81 5.81 1.06
C LEU A 16 3.83 7.05 1.95
N ARG A 17 2.68 7.52 2.46
CA ARG A 17 2.65 8.64 3.41
C ARG A 17 3.38 8.33 4.70
N ASP A 18 3.10 7.17 5.30
CA ASP A 18 3.76 6.75 6.54
C ASP A 18 5.28 6.64 6.35
N HIS A 19 5.72 6.16 5.18
CA HIS A 19 7.13 6.14 4.80
C HIS A 19 7.72 7.55 4.62
N ALA A 20 7.06 8.42 3.88
CA ALA A 20 7.56 9.78 3.61
C ALA A 20 7.64 10.64 4.88
N GLN A 21 6.71 10.46 5.81
CA GLN A 21 6.64 11.26 7.04
C GLN A 21 7.53 10.72 8.16
N HIS A 22 7.64 9.40 8.30
CA HIS A 22 8.25 8.77 9.48
C HIS A 22 9.38 7.80 9.13
N GLY A 23 9.75 7.65 7.85
CA GLY A 23 10.72 6.65 7.38
C GLY A 23 10.24 5.20 7.54
N ARG A 24 8.95 4.99 7.83
CA ARG A 24 8.41 3.68 8.18
C ARG A 24 8.46 2.72 6.98
N THR A 25 8.90 1.48 7.22
CA THR A 25 8.98 0.45 6.17
C THR A 25 8.25 -0.84 6.54
N GLU A 26 7.91 -1.08 7.80
CA GLU A 26 7.26 -2.33 8.23
C GLU A 26 5.81 -2.14 8.63
N PHE A 27 4.96 -3.01 8.09
CA PHE A 27 3.51 -2.92 8.22
C PHE A 27 2.85 -4.27 8.50
N SER A 28 1.64 -4.22 9.05
CA SER A 28 0.81 -5.41 9.32
C SER A 28 -0.58 -5.32 8.70
N ASN A 29 -1.18 -6.47 8.40
CA ASN A 29 -2.57 -6.50 7.95
C ASN A 29 -3.51 -5.95 9.02
N ARG A 30 -3.23 -6.21 10.31
CA ARG A 30 -4.08 -5.76 11.41
C ARG A 30 -4.18 -4.23 11.46
N GLU A 31 -3.08 -3.52 11.34
CA GLU A 31 -3.15 -2.05 11.34
C GLU A 31 -3.80 -1.49 10.08
N LEU A 32 -3.61 -2.12 8.90
CA LEU A 32 -4.27 -1.68 7.68
C LEU A 32 -5.79 -1.88 7.79
N ARG A 33 -6.24 -2.95 8.45
CA ARG A 33 -7.66 -3.18 8.73
C ARG A 33 -8.28 -2.11 9.63
N LEU A 34 -7.50 -1.59 10.55
CA LEU A 34 -7.92 -0.55 11.49
C LEU A 34 -7.73 0.87 10.95
N ALA A 35 -7.10 1.03 9.79
CA ALA A 35 -6.76 2.32 9.21
C ALA A 35 -7.99 2.96 8.54
N PRO A 36 -8.54 4.07 9.08
CA PRO A 36 -9.78 4.66 8.58
C PRO A 36 -9.62 5.25 7.17
N ASP A 37 -8.41 5.62 6.78
CA ASP A 37 -8.10 6.20 5.47
C ASP A 37 -8.12 5.16 4.33
N ILE A 38 -8.01 3.86 4.63
CA ILE A 38 -8.10 2.78 3.64
C ILE A 38 -9.56 2.53 3.22
N ARG A 39 -10.53 2.78 4.11
CA ARG A 39 -11.97 2.54 3.89
C ARG A 39 -12.24 1.13 3.37
N LEU A 40 -11.83 0.12 4.13
CA LEU A 40 -12.17 -1.27 3.83
C LEU A 40 -13.69 -1.48 3.94
N PRO A 41 -14.32 -2.25 3.03
CA PRO A 41 -15.72 -2.63 3.18
C PRO A 41 -15.94 -3.45 4.45
N GLU A 42 -17.02 -3.19 5.18
CA GLU A 42 -17.36 -3.91 6.42
C GLU A 42 -17.68 -5.39 6.16
N VAL A 43 -18.34 -5.69 5.03
CA VAL A 43 -18.66 -7.06 4.60
C VAL A 43 -17.53 -7.61 3.74
N GLY A 44 -16.89 -8.68 4.19
CA GLY A 44 -15.88 -9.41 3.41
C GLY A 44 -14.57 -8.63 3.25
N ASP A 45 -13.93 -8.26 4.37
CA ASP A 45 -12.61 -7.62 4.47
C ASP A 45 -11.55 -8.34 3.60
N ASN A 46 -11.50 -7.96 2.32
CA ASN A 46 -10.70 -8.55 1.26
C ASN A 46 -9.29 -7.93 1.19
N LEU A 47 -8.74 -7.48 2.32
CA LEU A 47 -7.43 -6.83 2.35
C LEU A 47 -6.33 -7.70 1.70
N GLU A 48 -6.27 -8.99 2.00
CA GLU A 48 -5.29 -9.92 1.42
C GLU A 48 -5.37 -9.95 -0.11
N ALA A 49 -6.57 -10.08 -0.69
CA ALA A 49 -6.76 -10.05 -2.14
C ALA A 49 -6.32 -8.70 -2.75
N ARG A 50 -6.57 -7.59 -2.05
CA ARG A 50 -6.16 -6.25 -2.47
C ARG A 50 -4.64 -6.06 -2.40
N LEU A 51 -3.98 -6.62 -1.38
CA LEU A 51 -2.52 -6.65 -1.27
C LEU A 51 -1.90 -7.48 -2.39
N VAL A 52 -2.45 -8.66 -2.70
CA VAL A 52 -2.00 -9.49 -3.84
C VAL A 52 -2.14 -8.72 -5.16
N LEU A 53 -3.28 -8.06 -5.39
CA LEU A 53 -3.47 -7.25 -6.59
C LEU A 53 -2.47 -6.08 -6.66
N LEU A 54 -2.27 -5.38 -5.54
CA LEU A 54 -1.32 -4.27 -5.45
C LEU A 54 0.10 -4.74 -5.77
N THR A 55 0.58 -5.80 -5.12
CA THR A 55 1.92 -6.34 -5.34
C THR A 55 2.14 -6.73 -6.80
N ARG A 56 1.16 -7.41 -7.43
CA ARG A 56 1.23 -7.75 -8.86
C ARG A 56 1.33 -6.50 -9.74
N ARG A 57 0.46 -5.50 -9.52
CA ARG A 57 0.47 -4.25 -10.28
C ARG A 57 1.77 -3.47 -10.15
N LEU A 58 2.39 -3.45 -8.97
CA LEU A 58 3.69 -2.81 -8.76
C LEU A 58 4.78 -3.50 -9.59
N ILE A 59 4.78 -4.82 -9.65
CA ILE A 59 5.73 -5.60 -10.44
C ILE A 59 5.48 -5.39 -11.95
N ASP A 60 4.23 -5.53 -12.40
CA ASP A 60 3.85 -5.41 -13.82
C ASP A 60 4.21 -4.03 -14.39
N ARG A 61 4.16 -2.99 -13.56
CA ARG A 61 4.52 -1.62 -13.95
C ARG A 61 5.96 -1.24 -13.66
N GLN A 62 6.77 -2.18 -13.20
CA GLN A 62 8.16 -1.95 -12.80
C GLN A 62 8.29 -0.73 -11.88
N ALA A 63 7.34 -0.59 -10.94
CA ALA A 63 7.30 0.53 -10.02
C ALA A 63 8.55 0.52 -9.13
N CYS A 64 9.02 1.70 -8.72
CA CYS A 64 10.15 1.82 -7.81
C CYS A 64 9.80 1.47 -6.34
N VAL A 65 8.62 0.87 -6.11
CA VAL A 65 8.15 0.44 -4.79
C VAL A 65 7.67 -1.00 -4.86
N ARG A 66 7.97 -1.78 -3.81
CA ARG A 66 7.60 -3.19 -3.70
C ARG A 66 7.08 -3.51 -2.31
N LEU A 67 6.24 -4.52 -2.22
CA LEU A 67 5.75 -5.07 -0.95
C LEU A 67 6.30 -6.48 -0.78
N GLU A 68 7.11 -6.68 0.25
CA GLU A 68 7.77 -7.95 0.55
C GLU A 68 7.18 -8.56 1.82
N ARG A 69 6.76 -9.82 1.76
CA ARG A 69 6.17 -10.49 2.93
C ARG A 69 7.28 -10.82 3.94
N THR A 70 7.11 -10.37 5.18
CA THR A 70 8.08 -10.59 6.27
C THR A 70 7.56 -11.56 7.33
N GLY A 71 6.29 -11.98 7.24
CA GLY A 71 5.69 -12.98 8.13
C GLY A 71 4.18 -13.11 7.94
N ARG A 72 3.52 -13.83 8.85
CA ARG A 72 2.05 -13.94 8.84
C ARG A 72 1.42 -12.56 9.10
N GLY A 73 0.71 -12.04 8.10
CA GLY A 73 0.05 -10.75 8.16
C GLY A 73 1.02 -9.58 8.35
N ARG A 74 2.29 -9.72 7.95
CA ARG A 74 3.31 -8.68 8.01
C ARG A 74 4.05 -8.57 6.68
N PHE A 75 4.38 -7.35 6.30
CA PHE A 75 5.12 -7.06 5.09
C PHE A 75 5.95 -5.78 5.25
N ARG A 76 6.91 -5.63 4.35
CA ARG A 76 7.80 -4.48 4.25
C ARG A 76 7.55 -3.73 2.95
N LEU A 77 7.51 -2.41 3.03
CA LEU A 77 7.59 -1.51 1.89
C LEU A 77 9.07 -1.30 1.55
N CYS A 78 9.46 -1.73 0.35
CA CYS A 78 10.78 -1.51 -0.20
C CYS A 78 10.72 -0.41 -1.26
N VAL A 79 11.49 0.65 -1.07
CA VAL A 79 11.53 1.82 -1.94
C VAL A 79 12.91 1.88 -2.59
N ALA A 80 12.96 1.74 -3.92
CA ALA A 80 14.22 1.63 -4.67
C ALA A 80 14.94 2.96 -4.90
N ARG A 81 14.23 4.09 -4.75
CA ARG A 81 14.74 5.45 -4.90
C ARG A 81 13.88 6.43 -4.11
N PRO A 82 14.39 7.60 -3.71
CA PRO A 82 13.59 8.62 -3.02
C PRO A 82 12.28 8.92 -3.73
N LEU A 83 11.21 9.14 -2.96
CA LEU A 83 9.86 9.42 -3.43
C LEU A 83 9.41 10.77 -2.91
N GLU A 84 8.71 11.51 -3.77
CA GLU A 84 7.97 12.71 -3.40
C GLU A 84 6.48 12.47 -3.66
N LEU A 85 5.63 12.88 -2.70
CA LEU A 85 4.19 12.66 -2.77
C LEU A 85 3.48 13.99 -3.02
N HIS A 86 2.79 14.08 -4.15
CA HIS A 86 1.98 15.24 -4.51
C HIS A 86 0.50 14.90 -4.44
N ASN A 87 -0.29 15.75 -3.77
CA ASN A 87 -1.73 15.68 -3.82
C ASN A 87 -2.22 16.53 -4.99
N VAL A 88 -2.70 15.88 -6.05
CA VAL A 88 -3.22 16.57 -7.23
C VAL A 88 -4.74 16.69 -7.06
N PRO A 89 -5.29 17.91 -6.93
CA PRO A 89 -6.75 18.09 -6.91
C PRO A 89 -7.35 17.55 -8.20
N ARG A 90 -8.53 16.92 -8.08
CA ARG A 90 -9.27 16.35 -9.22
C ARG A 90 -9.83 17.42 -10.14
#